data_AF-A0A3S5AVW4-F1
#
_entry.id   AF-A0A3S5AVW4-F1
#
_cell.length_a   1.000
_cell.length_b   1.000
_cell.length_c   1.000
_cell.angle_alpha   90.00
_cell.angle_beta   90.00
_cell.angle_gamma   90.00
#
_symmetry.space_group_name_H-M   'P 1'
#
loop_
_entity.id
_entity.type
_entity.pdbx_description
1 polymer ?
#
loop_
_entity_poly.entity_id
_entity_poly.type
_entity_poly.pdbx_seq_one_letter_code
_entity_poly.pdbx_strand_id
1 'polypeptide(L)'
;MFDLDDKAKQTEFASLVGASQPAIHKHLDSGTLVRGGTYRQWLRAYCEKLRDEASGRTASDQRLRLDEARTREAVANARSKELALFKEEKLVLEKGMVREAIDAWIAIAKSEYMNSIDKIIAELESQHGIKIDRDPIDGTTAAAMRVIADFQFQSTDPN
;
A
#
# COMPACT_ATOMS: atom_id res chain seq x y z
N MET A 1 36.50 20.76 -49.09
CA MET A 1 35.04 20.65 -49.25
C MET A 1 34.65 19.31 -48.66
N PHE A 2 33.83 19.31 -47.59
CA PHE A 2 33.35 18.06 -46.99
C PHE A 2 32.26 17.49 -47.89
N ASP A 3 32.43 16.27 -48.38
CA ASP A 3 31.36 15.57 -49.09
C ASP A 3 30.43 14.91 -48.06
N LEU A 4 29.13 15.20 -48.15
CA LEU A 4 28.13 14.65 -47.24
C LEU A 4 27.72 13.23 -47.61
N ASP A 5 28.03 12.79 -48.82
CA ASP A 5 27.70 11.47 -49.32
C ASP A 5 28.84 10.45 -49.09
N ASP A 6 29.99 10.91 -48.60
CA ASP A 6 31.07 10.06 -48.11
C ASP A 6 30.70 9.32 -46.82
N LYS A 7 31.36 8.17 -46.60
CA LYS A 7 31.22 7.39 -45.37
C LYS A 7 31.71 8.19 -44.17
N ALA A 8 30.87 8.28 -43.15
CA ALA A 8 31.17 9.05 -41.96
C ALA A 8 32.25 8.39 -41.09
N LYS A 9 33.24 9.17 -40.67
CA LYS A 9 34.19 8.81 -39.62
C LYS A 9 33.85 9.54 -38.33
N GLN A 10 34.00 8.86 -37.20
CA GLN A 10 33.62 9.38 -35.87
C GLN A 10 34.32 10.68 -35.50
N THR A 11 35.62 10.76 -35.77
CA THR A 11 36.47 11.93 -35.46
C THR A 11 36.13 13.13 -36.33
N GLU A 12 35.98 12.92 -37.63
CA GLU A 12 35.61 13.93 -38.61
C GLU A 12 34.17 14.44 -38.37
N PHE A 13 33.24 13.54 -38.05
CA PHE A 13 31.86 13.93 -37.70
C PHE A 13 31.78 14.68 -36.37
N ALA A 14 32.53 14.26 -35.35
CA ALA A 14 32.62 14.95 -34.07
C ALA A 14 33.09 16.41 -34.25
N SER A 15 34.13 16.61 -35.09
CA SER A 15 34.59 17.95 -35.47
C SER A 15 33.54 18.73 -36.26
N LEU A 16 32.78 18.07 -37.14
CA LEU A 16 31.75 18.70 -37.97
C LEU A 16 30.58 19.24 -37.14
N VAL A 17 30.13 18.50 -36.13
CA VAL A 17 28.97 18.89 -35.29
C VAL A 17 29.36 19.58 -33.98
N GLY A 18 30.66 19.78 -33.73
CA GLY A 18 31.16 20.41 -32.50
C GLY A 18 30.96 19.55 -31.25
N ALA A 19 30.94 18.22 -31.40
CA ALA A 19 30.80 17.27 -30.29
C ALA A 19 32.13 16.56 -29.99
N SER A 20 32.22 15.90 -28.84
CA SER A 20 33.36 15.06 -28.53
C SER A 20 33.26 13.70 -29.24
N GLN A 21 34.39 13.11 -29.62
CA GLN A 21 34.42 11.75 -30.20
C GLN A 21 33.74 10.70 -29.28
N PRO A 22 33.93 10.70 -27.95
CA PRO A 22 33.20 9.79 -27.06
C PRO A 22 31.68 9.97 -27.11
N ALA A 23 31.18 11.19 -27.32
CA ALA A 23 29.75 11.42 -27.48
C ALA A 23 29.23 10.76 -28.76
N ILE A 24 29.93 10.93 -29.89
CA ILE A 24 29.58 10.28 -31.16
C ILE A 24 29.64 8.74 -31.05
N HIS A 25 30.64 8.22 -30.31
CA HIS A 25 30.73 6.79 -30.02
C HIS A 25 29.50 6.27 -29.26
N LYS A 26 29.06 6.98 -28.22
CA LYS A 26 27.83 6.65 -27.49
C LYS A 26 26.58 6.66 -28.39
N HIS A 27 26.50 7.60 -29.34
CA HIS A 27 25.40 7.63 -30.31
C HIS A 27 25.44 6.46 -31.31
N LEU A 28 26.61 5.94 -31.65
CA LEU A 28 26.75 4.71 -32.43
C LEU A 28 26.37 3.45 -31.65
N ASP A 29 26.80 3.35 -30.39
CA ASP A 29 26.52 2.18 -29.55
C ASP A 29 25.05 2.10 -29.13
N SER A 30 24.40 3.25 -28.94
CA SER A 30 22.95 3.33 -28.72
C SER A 30 22.12 3.14 -30.00
N GLY A 31 22.75 2.90 -31.15
CA GLY A 31 22.08 2.69 -32.44
C GLY A 31 21.43 3.93 -33.04
N THR A 32 21.63 5.12 -32.44
CA THR A 32 21.15 6.40 -33.00
C THR A 32 21.83 6.69 -34.34
N LEU A 33 23.14 6.44 -34.45
CA LEU A 33 23.90 6.57 -35.68
C LEU A 33 24.17 5.19 -36.27
N VAL A 34 23.97 5.03 -37.58
CA VAL A 34 24.15 3.75 -38.27
C VAL A 34 25.62 3.55 -38.66
N ARG A 35 26.24 2.45 -38.23
CA ARG A 35 27.64 2.13 -38.58
C ARG A 35 27.81 2.04 -40.10
N GLY A 36 28.83 2.73 -40.62
CA GLY A 36 29.10 2.79 -42.07
C GLY A 36 28.16 3.70 -42.88
N GLY A 37 27.26 4.43 -42.22
CA GLY A 37 26.42 5.44 -42.86
C GLY A 37 27.19 6.64 -43.38
N THR A 38 26.55 7.45 -44.22
CA THR A 38 27.14 8.68 -44.76
C THR A 38 27.03 9.84 -43.78
N TYR A 39 27.84 10.87 -43.98
CA TYR A 39 27.77 12.11 -43.19
C TYR A 39 26.36 12.72 -43.19
N ARG A 40 25.66 12.68 -44.34
CA ARG A 40 24.27 13.12 -44.49
C ARG A 40 23.30 12.35 -43.59
N GLN A 41 23.43 11.02 -43.56
CA GLN A 41 22.57 10.16 -42.74
C GLN A 41 22.82 10.42 -41.25
N TRP A 42 24.07 10.52 -40.83
CA TRP A 42 24.44 10.80 -39.45
C TRP A 42 23.95 12.17 -39.00
N LEU A 43 24.09 13.19 -39.84
CA LEU A 43 23.61 14.54 -39.53
C LEU A 43 22.10 14.58 -39.32
N ARG A 44 21.32 13.93 -40.20
CA ARG A 44 19.87 13.86 -40.08
C ARG A 44 19.44 13.17 -38.78
N ALA A 45 19.99 11.98 -38.51
CA ALA A 45 19.67 11.21 -37.30
C ALA A 45 20.07 11.97 -36.01
N TYR A 46 21.23 12.63 -36.03
CA TYR A 46 21.69 13.45 -34.91
C TYR A 46 20.77 14.65 -34.65
N CYS A 47 20.37 15.37 -35.71
CA CYS A 47 19.43 16.48 -35.59
C CYS A 47 18.03 16.05 -35.14
N GLU A 48 17.53 14.90 -35.61
CA GLU A 48 16.25 14.33 -35.16
C GLU A 48 16.28 14.03 -33.66
N LYS A 49 17.32 13.35 -33.18
CA LYS A 49 17.49 13.08 -31.74
C LYS A 49 17.55 14.35 -30.91
N LEU A 50 18.31 15.36 -31.33
CA LEU A 50 18.39 16.63 -30.60
C LEU A 50 17.03 17.35 -30.55
N ARG A 51 16.21 17.24 -31.59
CA ARG A 51 14.84 17.78 -31.58
C ARG A 51 13.94 17.01 -30.62
N ASP A 52 14.04 15.69 -30.59
CA ASP A 52 13.25 14.87 -29.67
C ASP A 52 13.62 15.14 -28.21
N GLU A 53 14.91 15.27 -27.91
CA GLU A 53 15.42 15.66 -26.60
C GLU A 53 14.98 17.09 -26.22
N ALA A 54 15.13 18.06 -27.13
CA ALA A 54 14.71 19.45 -26.89
C ALA A 54 13.18 19.60 -26.73
N SER A 55 12.40 18.76 -27.41
CA SER A 55 10.94 18.71 -27.27
C SER A 55 10.47 18.02 -25.97
N GLY A 56 11.41 17.44 -25.21
CA GLY A 56 11.12 16.71 -23.97
C GLY A 56 10.42 15.37 -24.18
N ARG A 57 10.33 14.87 -25.42
CA ARG A 57 9.72 13.57 -25.75
C ARG A 57 10.58 12.39 -25.33
N THR A 58 11.88 12.60 -25.19
CA THR A 58 12.79 11.63 -24.58
C THR A 58 12.78 11.81 -23.07
N ALA A 59 11.82 11.20 -22.39
CA ALA A 59 11.92 11.05 -20.93
C ALA A 59 13.13 10.14 -20.66
N SER A 60 14.17 10.67 -20.02
CA SER A 60 15.27 9.81 -19.56
C SER A 60 14.73 8.80 -18.55
N ASP A 61 15.25 7.57 -18.54
CA ASP A 61 14.88 6.53 -17.56
C ASP A 61 14.93 7.05 -16.12
N GLN A 62 15.87 7.95 -15.83
CA GLN A 62 16.00 8.60 -14.54
C GLN A 62 14.80 9.51 -14.20
N ARG A 63 14.27 10.25 -15.18
CA ARG A 63 13.09 11.09 -15.01
C ARG A 63 11.83 10.24 -14.82
N LEU A 64 11.69 9.16 -15.59
CA LEU A 64 10.57 8.22 -15.43
C LEU A 64 10.56 7.58 -14.03
N ARG A 65 11.72 7.11 -13.55
CA ARG A 65 11.86 6.56 -12.19
C ARG A 65 11.55 7.58 -11.10
N LEU A 66 11.93 8.84 -11.30
CA LEU A 66 11.63 9.91 -10.35
C LEU A 66 10.12 10.21 -10.32
N ASP A 67 9.48 10.26 -11.48
CA ASP A 67 8.03 10.49 -11.59
C ASP A 67 7.23 9.31 -10.99
N GLU A 68 7.67 8.07 -11.18
CA GLU A 68 7.11 6.89 -10.52
C GLU A 68 7.26 6.95 -8.99
N ALA A 69 8.43 7.35 -8.49
CA ALA A 69 8.67 7.49 -7.06
C ALA A 69 7.77 8.56 -6.44
N ARG A 70 7.66 9.73 -7.10
CA ARG A 70 6.76 10.82 -6.70
C ARG A 70 5.30 10.39 -6.72
N THR A 71 4.90 9.62 -7.72
CA THR A 71 3.53 9.10 -7.82
C THR A 71 3.24 8.15 -6.66
N ARG A 72 4.16 7.24 -6.33
CA ARG A 72 4.02 6.35 -5.18
C ARG A 72 3.93 7.11 -3.86
N GLU A 73 4.76 8.13 -3.67
CA GLU A 73 4.72 8.98 -2.48
C GLU A 73 3.40 9.74 -2.37
N ALA A 74 2.91 10.33 -3.47
CA ALA A 74 1.65 11.03 -3.52
C ALA A 74 0.46 10.11 -3.17
N VAL A 75 0.45 8.89 -3.71
CA VAL A 75 -0.58 7.88 -3.40
C VAL A 75 -0.51 7.45 -1.93
N ALA A 76 0.69 7.19 -1.41
CA ALA A 76 0.86 6.83 0.01
C ALA A 76 0.39 7.95 0.94
N ASN A 77 0.73 9.21 0.62
CA ASN A 77 0.29 10.37 1.38
C ASN A 77 -1.24 10.57 1.31
N ALA A 78 -1.85 10.38 0.13
CA ALA A 78 -3.29 10.45 -0.04
C ALA A 78 -4.02 9.41 0.85
N ARG A 79 -3.55 8.15 0.83
CA ARG A 79 -4.10 7.07 1.68
C ARG A 79 -3.97 7.37 3.16
N SER A 80 -2.83 7.90 3.59
CA SER A 80 -2.61 8.28 5.00
C SER A 80 -3.57 9.39 5.44
N LYS A 81 -3.83 10.37 4.57
CA LYS A 81 -4.80 11.45 4.85
C LYS A 81 -6.23 10.92 4.90
N GLU A 82 -6.59 10.02 4.01
CA GLU A 82 -7.90 9.36 4.00
C GLU A 82 -8.14 8.55 5.28
N LEU A 83 -7.14 7.75 5.71
CA LEU A 83 -7.22 7.02 6.99
C LEU A 83 -7.31 7.95 8.20
N ALA A 84 -6.63 9.11 8.16
CA ALA A 84 -6.75 10.11 9.22
C ALA A 84 -8.15 10.72 9.27
N LEU A 85 -8.76 11.02 8.11
CA LEU A 85 -10.13 11.50 8.01
C LEU A 85 -11.13 10.47 8.57
N PHE A 86 -10.99 9.19 8.18
CA PHE A 86 -11.86 8.14 8.71
C PHE A 86 -11.74 7.98 10.22
N LYS A 87 -10.56 8.20 10.81
CA LYS A 87 -10.39 8.21 12.27
C LYS A 87 -11.11 9.39 12.91
N GLU A 88 -11.00 10.59 12.33
CA GLU A 88 -11.66 11.81 12.82
C GLU A 88 -13.20 11.67 12.75
N GLU A 89 -13.70 11.13 11.65
CA GLU A 89 -15.13 10.84 11.44
C GLU A 89 -15.63 9.60 12.21
N LYS A 90 -14.74 8.92 12.95
CA LYS A 90 -15.04 7.70 13.73
C LYS A 90 -15.61 6.55 12.89
N LEU A 91 -15.21 6.47 11.62
CA LEU A 91 -15.61 5.41 10.68
C LEU A 91 -14.72 4.17 10.77
N VAL A 92 -13.56 4.28 11.41
CA VAL A 92 -12.63 3.16 11.63
C VAL A 92 -12.31 3.02 13.11
N LEU A 93 -12.22 1.77 13.57
CA LEU A 93 -11.81 1.42 14.92
C LEU A 93 -10.50 0.64 14.88
N GLU A 94 -9.67 0.86 15.88
CA GLU A 94 -8.47 0.05 16.06
C GLU A 94 -8.85 -1.34 16.57
N LYS A 95 -8.35 -2.38 15.91
CA LYS A 95 -8.65 -3.77 16.27
C LYS A 95 -8.33 -4.11 17.73
N GLY A 96 -7.23 -3.55 18.27
CA GLY A 96 -6.83 -3.74 19.67
C GLY A 96 -7.88 -3.19 20.64
N MET A 97 -8.27 -1.93 20.45
CA MET A 97 -9.31 -1.29 21.25
C MET A 97 -10.65 -2.02 21.18
N VAL A 98 -11.04 -2.53 20.00
CA VAL A 98 -12.28 -3.32 19.85
C VAL A 98 -12.21 -4.60 20.66
N ARG A 99 -11.07 -5.29 20.66
CA ARG A 99 -10.87 -6.51 21.45
C ARG A 99 -10.99 -6.21 22.94
N GLU A 100 -10.28 -5.20 23.43
CA GLU A 100 -10.34 -4.80 24.84
C GLU A 100 -11.76 -4.41 25.27
N ALA A 101 -12.48 -3.66 24.43
CA ALA A 101 -13.86 -3.27 24.70
C ALA A 101 -14.81 -4.48 24.77
N ILE A 102 -14.63 -5.46 23.88
CA ILE A 102 -15.41 -6.70 23.89
C ILE A 102 -15.09 -7.53 25.14
N ASP A 103 -13.81 -7.71 25.48
CA ASP A 103 -13.41 -8.47 26.67
C ASP A 103 -13.97 -7.85 27.96
N ALA A 104 -13.89 -6.51 28.07
CA ALA A 104 -14.50 -5.77 29.18
C ALA A 104 -16.02 -5.94 29.22
N TRP A 105 -16.69 -5.86 28.07
CA TRP A 105 -18.14 -6.04 27.98
C TRP A 105 -18.58 -7.46 28.37
N ILE A 106 -17.83 -8.49 27.95
CA ILE A 106 -18.08 -9.89 28.33
C ILE A 106 -17.97 -10.07 29.85
N ALA A 107 -16.95 -9.49 30.48
CA ALA A 107 -16.79 -9.56 31.92
C ALA A 107 -17.97 -8.93 32.67
N ILE A 108 -18.42 -7.75 32.21
CA ILE A 108 -19.60 -7.06 32.77
C ILE A 108 -20.86 -7.91 32.57
N ALA A 109 -21.10 -8.41 31.35
CA ALA A 109 -22.27 -9.20 31.02
C ALA A 109 -22.37 -10.47 31.89
N LYS A 110 -21.23 -11.16 32.11
CA LYS A 110 -21.17 -12.33 32.99
C LYS A 110 -21.52 -11.98 34.43
N SER A 111 -20.98 -10.88 34.95
CA SER A 111 -21.26 -10.41 36.32
C SER A 111 -22.75 -10.08 36.49
N GLU A 112 -23.32 -9.27 35.58
CA GLU A 112 -24.74 -8.88 35.65
C GLU A 112 -25.68 -10.08 35.51
N TYR A 113 -25.34 -11.05 34.66
CA TYR A 113 -26.11 -12.28 34.54
C TYR A 113 -26.14 -13.09 35.84
N MET A 114 -24.98 -13.35 36.45
CA MET A 114 -24.92 -14.09 37.72
C MET A 114 -25.68 -13.34 38.83
N ASN A 115 -25.48 -12.03 38.94
CA ASN A 115 -26.20 -11.19 39.89
C ASN A 115 -27.73 -11.25 39.68
N SER A 116 -28.20 -11.38 38.44
CA SER A 116 -29.63 -11.51 38.15
C SER A 116 -30.21 -12.83 38.68
N ILE A 117 -29.46 -13.92 38.57
CA ILE A 117 -29.86 -15.24 39.09
C ILE A 117 -29.92 -15.20 40.62
N ASP A 118 -28.90 -14.62 41.26
CA ASP A 118 -28.89 -14.47 42.72
C ASP A 118 -30.10 -13.69 43.23
N LYS A 119 -30.49 -12.62 42.52
CA LYS A 119 -31.69 -11.83 42.85
C LYS A 119 -32.97 -12.63 42.67
N ILE A 120 -33.08 -13.40 41.59
CA ILE A 120 -34.26 -14.27 41.34
C ILE A 120 -34.38 -15.32 42.45
N ILE A 121 -33.28 -15.98 42.83
CA ILE A 121 -33.28 -16.97 43.91
C ILE A 121 -33.70 -16.31 45.21
N ALA A 122 -33.10 -15.17 45.57
CA ALA A 122 -33.43 -14.45 46.80
C ALA A 122 -34.91 -14.05 46.87
N GLU A 123 -35.47 -13.60 45.74
CA GLU A 123 -36.90 -13.26 45.65
C GLU A 123 -37.79 -14.50 45.85
N LEU A 124 -37.47 -15.62 45.20
CA LEU A 124 -38.23 -16.87 45.35
C LEU A 124 -38.18 -17.43 46.77
N GLU A 125 -37.00 -17.42 47.40
CA GLU A 125 -36.81 -17.84 48.79
C GLU A 125 -37.63 -16.95 49.73
N SER A 126 -37.62 -15.63 49.49
CA SER A 126 -38.37 -14.66 50.29
C SER A 126 -39.89 -14.80 50.15
N GLN A 127 -40.40 -14.94 48.92
CA GLN A 127 -41.85 -14.99 48.66
C GLN A 127 -42.49 -16.31 49.12
N HIS A 128 -41.76 -17.43 49.00
CA HIS A 128 -42.32 -18.76 49.22
C HIS A 128 -41.84 -19.42 50.52
N GLY A 129 -40.90 -18.81 51.24
CA GLY A 129 -40.34 -19.36 52.48
C GLY A 129 -39.59 -20.68 52.28
N ILE A 130 -39.16 -20.94 51.05
CA ILE A 130 -38.38 -22.13 50.68
C ILE A 130 -36.89 -21.79 50.71
N LYS A 131 -36.05 -22.82 50.83
CA LYS A 131 -34.61 -22.70 50.64
C LYS A 131 -34.22 -23.44 49.37
N ILE A 132 -33.61 -22.73 48.42
CA ILE A 132 -33.21 -23.30 47.13
C ILE A 132 -31.75 -23.72 47.23
N ASP A 133 -31.48 -24.96 46.84
CA ASP A 133 -30.10 -25.44 46.67
C ASP A 133 -29.48 -24.77 45.43
N ARG A 134 -28.36 -24.08 45.63
CA ARG A 134 -27.70 -23.26 44.60
C ARG A 134 -26.71 -24.07 43.77
N ASP A 135 -26.18 -25.17 44.31
CA ASP A 135 -25.12 -25.95 43.67
C ASP A 135 -25.49 -26.43 42.24
N PRO A 136 -26.70 -26.96 41.97
CA PRO A 136 -27.08 -27.37 40.62
C PRO A 136 -27.27 -26.19 39.66
N ILE A 137 -27.71 -25.05 40.18
CA ILE A 137 -27.98 -23.83 39.40
C ILE A 137 -26.66 -23.19 39.00
N ASP A 138 -25.73 -23.03 39.94
CA ASP A 138 -24.39 -22.50 39.72
C ASP A 138 -23.59 -23.38 38.75
N GLY A 139 -23.72 -24.70 38.87
CA GLY A 139 -23.11 -25.63 37.92
C GLY A 139 -23.63 -25.45 36.49
N THR A 140 -24.95 -25.27 36.34
CA THR A 140 -25.59 -25.10 35.02
C THR A 140 -25.26 -23.75 34.39
N THR A 141 -25.27 -22.68 35.18
CA THR A 141 -24.99 -21.32 34.72
C THR A 141 -23.51 -21.16 34.38
N ALA A 142 -22.61 -21.71 35.18
CA ALA A 142 -21.18 -21.76 34.86
C ALA A 142 -20.89 -22.53 33.57
N ALA A 143 -21.60 -23.64 33.32
CA ALA A 143 -21.45 -24.40 32.07
C ALA A 143 -21.91 -23.59 30.85
N ALA A 144 -23.05 -22.91 30.93
CA ALA A 144 -23.55 -22.04 29.85
C ALA A 144 -22.58 -20.88 29.56
N MET A 145 -22.04 -20.25 30.60
CA MET A 145 -21.10 -19.13 30.45
C MET A 145 -19.76 -19.54 29.85
N ARG A 146 -19.34 -20.79 30.08
CA ARG A 146 -18.11 -21.33 29.46
C ARG A 146 -18.26 -21.47 27.94
N VAL A 147 -19.41 -21.92 27.46
CA VAL A 147 -19.69 -22.01 26.01
C VAL A 147 -19.63 -20.63 25.34
N ILE A 148 -20.13 -19.59 26.01
CA ILE A 148 -20.07 -18.21 25.52
C ILE A 148 -18.63 -17.70 25.52
N ALA A 149 -17.84 -18.01 26.55
CA ALA A 149 -16.44 -17.60 26.66
C ALA A 149 -15.53 -18.30 25.63
N ASP A 150 -15.80 -19.58 25.33
CA ASP A 150 -15.04 -20.38 24.38
C ASP A 150 -15.41 -20.07 22.92
N PHE A 151 -16.41 -19.22 22.68
CA PHE A 151 -16.81 -18.83 21.34
C PHE A 151 -15.68 -18.06 20.63
N GLN A 152 -15.09 -18.68 19.62
CA GLN A 152 -14.11 -18.04 18.75
C GLN A 152 -14.76 -17.56 17.47
N PHE A 153 -14.50 -16.31 17.12
CA PHE A 153 -14.93 -15.74 15.85
C PHE A 153 -14.16 -16.42 14.70
N GLN A 154 -14.85 -17.19 13.86
CA GLN A 154 -14.28 -17.65 12.59
C GLN A 154 -14.24 -16.47 11.63
N SER A 155 -13.09 -15.81 11.51
CA SER A 155 -12.88 -14.84 10.43
C SER A 155 -12.89 -15.61 9.11
N THR A 156 -13.91 -15.40 8.28
CA THR A 156 -13.99 -15.96 6.92
C THR A 156 -13.13 -15.20 5.90
N ASP A 157 -12.39 -14.17 6.31
CA ASP A 157 -11.48 -13.47 5.41
C ASP A 157 -10.05 -14.00 5.51
N PRO A 158 -9.50 -14.57 4.42
CA PRO A 158 -8.06 -14.69 4.27
C PRO A 158 -7.53 -13.31 3.87
N ASN A 159 -6.88 -12.60 4.80
CA ASN A 159 -5.81 -11.60 4.55
C ASN A 159 -5.27 -11.00 5.86
#